data_AF-A0A0Q0HQ39-F1
#
_entry.id   AF-A0A0Q0HQ39-F1
#
_cell.length_a   1.000
_cell.length_b   1.000
_cell.length_c   1.000
_cell.angle_alpha   90.00
_cell.angle_beta   90.00
_cell.angle_gamma   90.00
#
_symmetry.space_group_name_H-M   'P 1'
#
loop_
_entity.id
_entity.type
_entity.pdbx_description
1 polymer ?
#
loop_
_entity_poly.entity_id
_entity_poly.type
_entity_poly.pdbx_seq_one_letter_code
_entity_poly.pdbx_strand_id
1 'polypeptide(L)'
;METLNKKEKLLSILFGLAATINLTVGIYLLILQGLDWLEFISCLAISLIILAGSLNPKLFFKPVKNIFSSHFTLEPIINSTIYYTIIITSLILLFGSILLNRF
;
A
#
# COMPACT_ATOMS: atom_id res chain seq x y z
N MET A 1 -12.41 -23.40 -5.14
CA MET A 1 -11.65 -22.46 -5.98
C MET A 1 -12.34 -21.10 -6.11
N GLU A 2 -13.66 -21.07 -6.40
CA GLU A 2 -14.43 -19.81 -6.54
C GLU A 2 -14.52 -18.97 -5.25
N THR A 3 -14.65 -19.60 -4.09
CA THR A 3 -14.71 -18.92 -2.78
C THR A 3 -13.39 -18.28 -2.35
N LEU A 4 -12.26 -18.89 -2.74
CA LEU A 4 -10.91 -18.36 -2.48
C LEU A 4 -10.70 -17.04 -3.24
N ASN A 5 -11.11 -17.02 -4.52
CA ASN A 5 -11.07 -15.84 -5.36
C ASN A 5 -11.94 -14.70 -4.82
N LYS A 6 -13.13 -15.00 -4.24
CA LYS A 6 -13.98 -13.97 -3.58
C LYS A 6 -13.29 -13.32 -2.38
N LYS A 7 -12.58 -14.10 -1.54
CA LYS A 7 -11.81 -13.58 -0.40
C LYS A 7 -10.62 -12.72 -0.85
N GLU A 8 -9.89 -13.18 -1.86
CA GLU A 8 -8.74 -12.44 -2.41
C GLU A 8 -9.17 -11.11 -3.05
N LYS A 9 -10.30 -11.10 -3.78
CA LYS A 9 -10.92 -9.88 -4.31
C LYS A 9 -11.32 -8.92 -3.20
N LEU A 10 -12.01 -9.42 -2.18
CA LEU A 10 -12.41 -8.59 -1.04
C LEU A 10 -11.17 -7.97 -0.35
N LEU A 11 -10.12 -8.76 -0.14
CA LEU A 11 -8.87 -8.27 0.46
C LEU A 11 -8.21 -7.19 -0.39
N SER A 12 -8.12 -7.38 -1.72
CA SER A 12 -7.60 -6.38 -2.64
C SER A 12 -8.42 -5.08 -2.59
N ILE A 13 -9.75 -5.16 -2.54
CA ILE A 13 -10.63 -3.99 -2.41
C ILE A 13 -10.40 -3.28 -1.07
N LEU A 14 -10.33 -4.03 0.03
CA LEU A 14 -10.10 -3.47 1.36
C LEU A 14 -8.77 -2.73 1.45
N PHE A 15 -7.71 -3.27 0.84
CA PHE A 15 -6.42 -2.58 0.75
C PHE A 15 -6.51 -1.32 -0.11
N GLY A 16 -7.21 -1.36 -1.25
CA GLY A 16 -7.41 -0.18 -2.09
C GLY A 16 -8.17 0.93 -1.36
N LEU A 17 -9.21 0.57 -0.61
CA LEU A 17 -9.96 1.49 0.24
C LEU A 17 -9.09 2.06 1.37
N ALA A 18 -8.31 1.22 2.06
CA ALA A 18 -7.41 1.66 3.12
C ALA A 18 -6.36 2.65 2.60
N ALA A 19 -5.77 2.39 1.43
CA ALA A 19 -4.83 3.31 0.79
C ALA A 19 -5.49 4.66 0.47
N THR A 20 -6.70 4.64 -0.06
CA THR A 20 -7.45 5.85 -0.43
C THR A 20 -7.82 6.66 0.81
N ILE A 21 -8.30 6.00 1.87
CA ILE A 21 -8.66 6.64 3.13
C ILE A 21 -7.43 7.28 3.77
N ASN A 22 -6.31 6.54 3.87
CA ASN A 22 -5.08 7.05 4.47
C ASN A 22 -4.58 8.31 3.73
N LEU A 23 -4.56 8.27 2.39
CA LEU A 23 -4.16 9.42 1.58
C LEU A 23 -5.12 10.61 1.74
N THR A 24 -6.43 10.35 1.74
CA THR A 24 -7.45 11.39 1.90
C THR A 24 -7.33 12.08 3.26
N VAL A 25 -7.13 11.32 4.33
CA VAL A 25 -6.88 11.85 5.68
C VAL A 25 -5.58 12.65 5.70
N GLY A 26 -4.50 12.14 5.10
CA GLY A 26 -3.23 12.86 5.00
C GLY A 26 -3.38 14.22 4.30
N ILE A 27 -4.10 14.27 3.17
CA ILE A 27 -4.36 15.52 2.43
C ILE A 27 -5.21 16.48 3.27
N TYR A 28 -6.25 15.97 3.92
CA TYR A 28 -7.11 16.76 4.80
C TYR A 28 -6.29 17.40 5.93
N LEU A 29 -5.44 16.63 6.61
CA LEU A 29 -4.58 17.11 7.68
C LEU A 29 -3.54 18.12 7.19
N LEU A 30 -2.95 17.89 6.02
CA LEU A 30 -2.00 18.82 5.40
C LEU A 30 -2.64 20.19 5.12
N ILE A 31 -3.84 20.19 4.52
CA ILE A 31 -4.51 21.44 4.10
C ILE A 31 -5.12 22.19 5.29
N LEU A 32 -5.79 21.48 6.19
CA LEU A 32 -6.66 22.09 7.19
C LEU A 32 -6.08 22.11 8.61
N GLN A 33 -5.12 21.26 8.91
CA GLN A 33 -4.54 21.14 10.25
C GLN A 33 -3.03 21.42 10.29
N GLY A 34 -2.43 21.78 9.14
CA GLY A 34 -1.01 22.14 9.07
C GLY A 34 -0.08 20.97 9.35
N LEU A 35 -0.45 19.75 8.92
CA LEU A 35 0.42 18.58 8.98
C LEU A 35 1.78 18.91 8.35
N ASP A 36 2.87 18.49 8.98
CA ASP A 36 4.20 18.70 8.44
C ASP A 36 4.38 17.97 7.10
N TRP A 37 5.16 18.56 6.19
CA TRP A 37 5.39 17.97 4.87
C TRP A 37 6.10 16.61 4.94
N LEU A 38 6.98 16.38 5.92
CA LEU A 38 7.64 15.09 6.11
C LEU A 38 6.65 14.04 6.64
N GLU A 39 5.74 14.44 7.52
CA GLU A 39 4.65 13.58 7.98
C GLU A 39 3.71 13.22 6.83
N PHE A 40 3.39 14.18 5.96
CA PHE A 40 2.61 13.93 4.76
C PHE A 40 3.32 12.98 3.78
N ILE A 41 4.63 13.16 3.54
CA ILE A 41 5.43 12.25 2.69
C ILE A 41 5.40 10.81 3.25
N SER A 42 5.46 10.68 4.58
CA SER A 42 5.34 9.39 5.25
C SER A 42 3.96 8.76 5.02
N CYS A 43 2.89 9.56 5.11
CA CYS A 43 1.53 9.14 4.82
C CYS A 43 1.36 8.71 3.36
N LEU A 44 1.91 9.49 2.40
CA LEU A 44 1.91 9.16 0.97
C LEU A 44 2.62 7.83 0.71
N ALA A 45 3.81 7.64 1.29
CA ALA A 45 4.57 6.40 1.16
C ALA A 45 3.80 5.18 1.67
N ILE A 46 3.16 5.29 2.84
CA ILE A 46 2.32 4.22 3.40
C ILE A 46 1.14 3.92 2.46
N SER A 47 0.46 4.95 1.97
CA SER A 47 -0.66 4.79 1.02
C SER A 47 -0.23 4.06 -0.25
N LEU A 48 0.94 4.38 -0.80
CA LEU A 48 1.49 3.72 -1.99
C LEU A 48 1.84 2.24 -1.74
N ILE A 49 2.39 1.91 -0.56
CA ILE A 49 2.67 0.52 -0.17
C ILE A 49 1.37 -0.28 -0.09
N ILE A 50 0.34 0.26 0.56
CA ILE A 50 -0.96 -0.40 0.70
C ILE A 50 -1.61 -0.56 -0.68
N LEU A 51 -1.53 0.47 -1.54
CA LEU A 51 -2.05 0.44 -2.90
C LEU A 51 -1.36 -0.64 -3.75
N ALA A 52 -0.03 -0.77 -3.64
CA ALA A 52 0.71 -1.85 -4.32
C ALA A 52 0.21 -3.24 -3.89
N GLY A 53 -0.20 -3.39 -2.62
CA GLY A 53 -0.84 -4.61 -2.12
C GLY A 53 -2.22 -4.88 -2.71
N SER A 54 -3.01 -3.84 -2.96
CA SER A 54 -4.29 -3.94 -3.68
C SER A 54 -4.08 -4.36 -5.14
N LEU A 55 -3.11 -3.76 -5.82
CA LEU A 55 -2.88 -3.94 -7.26
C LEU A 55 -2.14 -5.24 -7.61
N ASN A 56 -1.29 -5.75 -6.72
CA ASN A 56 -0.59 -7.01 -6.89
C ASN A 56 -0.56 -7.82 -5.59
N PRO A 57 -1.71 -8.36 -5.17
CA PRO A 57 -1.82 -9.09 -3.90
C PRO A 57 -0.99 -10.36 -3.89
N LYS A 58 -0.78 -10.98 -5.06
CA LYS A 58 0.05 -12.18 -5.20
C LYS A 58 1.50 -11.95 -4.77
N LEU A 59 2.09 -10.81 -5.13
CA LEU A 59 3.45 -10.47 -4.69
C LEU A 59 3.45 -9.94 -3.25
N PHE A 60 2.50 -9.10 -2.90
CA PHE A 60 2.43 -8.45 -1.58
C PHE A 60 2.20 -9.44 -0.44
N PHE A 61 1.26 -10.38 -0.59
CA PHE A 61 0.95 -11.37 0.43
C PHE A 61 1.77 -12.66 0.32
N LYS A 62 2.70 -12.76 -0.65
CA LYS A 62 3.60 -13.93 -0.78
C LYS A 62 4.31 -14.30 0.52
N PRO A 63 4.83 -13.35 1.34
CA PRO A 63 5.49 -13.67 2.61
C PRO A 63 4.53 -14.24 3.65
N VAL A 64 3.25 -13.86 3.58
CA VAL A 64 2.19 -14.22 4.54
C VAL A 64 1.12 -15.12 3.91
N LYS A 65 1.48 -15.85 2.85
CA LYS A 65 0.55 -16.70 2.07
C LYS A 65 -0.23 -17.67 2.97
N ASN A 66 0.41 -18.21 4.00
CA ASN A 66 -0.22 -19.17 4.91
C ASN A 66 -1.34 -18.55 5.78
N ILE A 67 -1.44 -17.21 5.88
CA ILE A 67 -2.40 -16.50 6.72
C ILE A 67 -3.69 -16.20 5.96
N PHE A 68 -3.59 -15.73 4.72
CA PHE A 68 -4.74 -15.21 3.96
C PHE A 68 -5.26 -16.17 2.89
N SER A 69 -4.36 -16.86 2.17
CA SER A 69 -4.71 -17.83 1.13
C SER A 69 -3.48 -18.66 0.75
N SER A 70 -3.57 -19.99 0.88
CA SER A 70 -2.46 -20.90 0.59
C SER A 70 -1.89 -20.74 -0.82
N HIS A 71 -2.76 -20.39 -1.77
CA HIS A 71 -2.39 -20.03 -3.14
C HIS A 71 -3.21 -18.83 -3.59
N PHE A 72 -2.56 -17.66 -3.65
CA PHE A 72 -3.16 -16.47 -4.28
C PHE A 72 -3.40 -16.73 -5.77
N THR A 73 -4.68 -16.83 -6.13
CA THR A 73 -5.15 -17.08 -7.50
C THR A 73 -5.53 -15.81 -8.25
N LEU A 74 -5.77 -14.70 -7.53
CA LEU A 74 -6.11 -13.43 -8.15
C LEU A 74 -4.98 -12.93 -9.06
N GLU A 75 -5.35 -12.62 -10.30
CA GLU A 75 -4.43 -12.06 -11.26
C GLU A 75 -4.02 -10.63 -10.85
N PRO A 76 -2.73 -10.30 -10.96
CA PRO A 76 -2.26 -8.97 -10.63
C PRO A 76 -2.74 -7.95 -11.68
N ILE A 77 -3.16 -6.77 -11.20
CA ILE A 77 -3.56 -5.64 -12.06
C ILE A 77 -2.34 -4.98 -12.69
N ILE A 78 -1.23 -4.92 -11.94
CA ILE A 78 0.06 -4.37 -12.40
C ILE A 78 1.12 -5.45 -12.50
N ASN A 79 2.05 -5.30 -13.43
CA ASN A 79 3.19 -6.21 -13.55
C ASN A 79 4.16 -6.08 -12.35
N SER A 80 5.07 -7.05 -12.24
CA SER A 80 6.07 -7.09 -11.15
C SER A 80 7.00 -5.88 -11.16
N THR A 81 7.39 -5.37 -12.32
CA THR A 81 8.27 -4.20 -12.44
C THR A 81 7.64 -2.97 -11.81
N ILE A 82 6.41 -2.63 -12.19
CA ILE A 82 5.66 -1.50 -11.63
C ILE A 82 5.46 -1.70 -10.13
N TYR A 83 5.10 -2.92 -9.70
CA TYR A 83 4.97 -3.24 -8.28
C TYR A 83 6.25 -2.93 -7.50
N TYR A 84 7.40 -3.44 -7.94
CA TYR A 84 8.67 -3.22 -7.23
C TYR A 84 9.11 -1.76 -7.29
N THR A 85 8.88 -1.05 -8.40
CA THR A 85 9.14 0.38 -8.50
C THR A 85 8.34 1.16 -7.47
N ILE A 86 7.03 0.87 -7.33
CA ILE A 86 6.18 1.52 -6.31
C ILE A 86 6.71 1.21 -4.91
N ILE A 87 6.99 -0.06 -4.60
CA ILE A 87 7.48 -0.46 -3.27
C ILE A 87 8.80 0.21 -2.93
N ILE A 88 9.80 0.15 -3.82
CA ILE A 88 11.13 0.74 -3.57
C ILE A 88 11.02 2.25 -3.42
N THR A 89 10.29 2.93 -4.31
CA THR A 89 10.07 4.38 -4.23
C THR A 89 9.41 4.75 -2.91
N SER A 90 8.39 4.01 -2.49
CA SER A 90 7.68 4.26 -1.24
C SER A 90 8.57 4.04 -0.03
N LEU A 91 9.40 3.00 -0.03
CA LEU A 91 10.37 2.78 1.05
C LEU A 91 11.40 3.91 1.12
N ILE A 92 11.92 4.38 -0.02
CA ILE A 92 12.84 5.53 -0.06
C ILE A 92 12.17 6.78 0.51
N LEU A 93 10.92 7.06 0.13
CA LEU A 93 10.17 8.20 0.65
C LEU A 93 9.95 8.08 2.17
N LEU A 94 9.56 6.91 2.65
CA LEU A 94 9.29 6.67 4.08
C LEU A 94 10.56 6.75 4.93
N PHE A 95 11.63 6.10 4.52
CA PHE A 95 12.89 6.16 5.27
C PHE A 95 13.54 7.54 5.15
N GLY A 96 13.45 8.17 3.98
CA GLY A 96 13.91 9.53 3.75
C GLY A 96 13.21 10.54 4.66
N SER A 97 11.87 10.49 4.76
CA SER A 97 11.12 11.39 5.63
C SER A 97 11.43 11.16 7.12
N ILE A 98 11.54 9.91 7.55
CA ILE A 98 11.91 9.57 8.94
C ILE A 98 13.31 10.06 9.28
N LEU A 99 14.28 9.91 8.37
CA LEU A 99 15.65 10.39 8.58
C LEU A 99 15.69 11.91 8.64
N LEU A 100 15.01 12.61 7.71
CA LEU A 100 14.95 14.07 7.69
C LEU A 100 14.27 14.65 8.92
N ASN A 101 13.26 13.99 9.48
CA ASN A 101 12.58 14.46 10.70
C ASN A 101 13.45 14.32 11.97
N ARG A 102 14.59 13.62 11.91
CA ARG A 102 15.51 13.44 13.04
C ARG A 102 16.65 14.47 13.09
N PHE A 103 16.87 15.23 12.02
CA PHE A 103 17.93 16.24 11.92
C PHE A 103 17.35 17.65 12.01
#